data_AF-A0AA37V210-F1
#
_entry.id   AF-A0AA37V210-F1
#
_cell.length_a   1.000
_cell.length_b   1.000
_cell.length_c   1.000
_cell.angle_alpha   90.00
_cell.angle_beta   90.00
_cell.angle_gamma   90.00
#
_symmetry.space_group_name_H-M   'P 1'
#
loop_
_entity.id
_entity.type
_entity.pdbx_description
1 polymer ?
#
loop_
_entity_poly.entity_id
_entity_poly.type
_entity_poly.pdbx_seq_one_letter_code
_entity_poly.pdbx_strand_id
1 'polypeptide(L)'
;MKFADVVAILDKSVGGPDADVASHGPFWRDVTRDTFVAMKVGGRPLVILGDGAHSNLVLSLKGEAPFGSDLDDPPAGAVTPLMPAYLDPVPADEISAIERWIDDDCPAD
;
A
#
# COMPACT_ATOMS: atom_id res chain seq x y z
N MET A 1 -6.30 1.37 13.86
CA MET A 1 -7.08 2.13 12.84
C MET A 1 -8.07 1.18 12.17
N LYS A 2 -9.03 1.68 11.41
CA LYS A 2 -10.06 0.90 10.70
C LYS A 2 -9.72 0.83 9.20
N PHE A 3 -10.43 0.00 8.44
CA PHE A 3 -10.22 -0.07 6.99
C PHE A 3 -10.45 1.28 6.29
N ALA A 4 -11.42 2.07 6.73
CA ALA A 4 -11.68 3.41 6.20
C ALA A 4 -10.47 4.36 6.36
N ASP A 5 -9.69 4.21 7.45
CA ASP A 5 -8.49 5.02 7.66
C ASP A 5 -7.38 4.63 6.67
N VAL A 6 -7.28 3.34 6.30
CA VAL A 6 -6.34 2.86 5.28
C VAL A 6 -6.68 3.47 3.93
N VAL A 7 -7.97 3.43 3.55
CA VAL A 7 -8.47 4.07 2.33
C VAL A 7 -8.13 5.57 2.31
N ALA A 8 -8.33 6.27 3.42
CA ALA A 8 -8.02 7.69 3.52
C ALA A 8 -6.53 8.01 3.31
N ILE A 9 -5.62 7.18 3.84
CA ILE A 9 -4.17 7.34 3.62
C ILE A 9 -3.83 7.11 2.14
N LEU A 10 -4.39 6.06 1.52
CA LEU A 10 -4.13 5.76 0.11
C LEU A 10 -4.71 6.82 -0.83
N ASP A 11 -5.89 7.36 -0.53
CA ASP A 11 -6.45 8.48 -1.30
C ASP A 11 -5.61 9.74 -1.15
N LYS A 12 -5.21 10.09 0.07
CA LYS A 12 -4.35 11.24 0.32
C LYS A 12 -3.04 11.14 -0.46
N SER A 13 -2.43 9.94 -0.52
CA SER A 13 -1.14 9.75 -1.19
C SER A 13 -1.20 9.98 -2.71
N VAL A 14 -2.36 9.77 -3.34
CA VAL A 14 -2.55 10.00 -4.77
C VAL A 14 -3.16 11.36 -5.12
N GLY A 15 -3.36 12.25 -4.14
CA GLY A 15 -3.92 13.59 -4.35
C GLY A 15 -5.42 13.72 -4.07
N GLY A 16 -6.03 12.73 -3.42
CA GLY A 16 -7.41 12.75 -2.93
C GLY A 16 -8.29 11.62 -3.48
N PRO A 17 -9.53 11.50 -2.95
CA PRO A 17 -10.46 10.42 -3.30
C PRO A 17 -10.93 10.43 -4.76
N ASP A 18 -10.82 11.57 -5.43
CA ASP A 18 -11.22 11.74 -6.85
C ASP A 18 -10.02 11.70 -7.81
N ALA A 19 -8.80 11.51 -7.30
CA ALA A 19 -7.61 11.48 -8.14
C ALA A 19 -7.60 10.24 -9.05
N ASP A 20 -7.17 10.43 -10.30
CA ASP A 20 -6.98 9.33 -11.25
C ASP A 20 -5.72 8.53 -10.92
N VAL A 21 -5.82 7.20 -11.01
CA VAL A 21 -4.73 6.26 -10.70
C VAL A 21 -4.59 5.32 -11.88
N ALA A 22 -3.52 5.49 -12.67
CA ALA A 22 -3.44 4.87 -13.99
C ALA A 22 -3.20 3.35 -13.99
N SER A 23 -2.00 2.88 -13.62
CA SER A 23 -1.48 1.54 -13.97
C SER A 23 -2.36 0.36 -13.53
N HIS A 24 -2.98 0.46 -12.36
CA HIS A 24 -3.82 -0.60 -11.79
C HIS A 24 -5.14 -0.08 -11.20
N GLY A 25 -5.47 1.20 -11.44
CA GLY A 25 -6.64 1.82 -10.80
C GLY A 25 -6.49 1.99 -9.28
N PRO A 26 -7.42 2.71 -8.65
CA PRO A 26 -7.50 2.85 -7.20
C PRO A 26 -8.18 1.62 -6.59
N PHE A 27 -7.52 0.46 -6.60
CA PHE A 27 -8.09 -0.84 -6.22
C PHE A 27 -8.66 -0.91 -4.79
N TRP A 28 -8.34 0.07 -3.94
CA TRP A 28 -8.83 0.20 -2.58
C TRP A 28 -10.20 0.89 -2.48
N ARG A 29 -10.67 1.57 -3.54
CA ARG A 29 -11.96 2.25 -3.57
C ARG A 29 -13.09 1.25 -3.85
N ASP A 30 -14.26 1.53 -3.29
CA ASP A 30 -15.52 0.79 -3.50
C ASP A 30 -15.45 -0.73 -3.24
N VAL A 31 -14.53 -1.16 -2.37
CA VAL A 31 -14.39 -2.56 -1.96
C VAL A 31 -14.56 -2.73 -0.47
N THR A 32 -14.91 -3.94 -0.04
CA THR A 32 -14.94 -4.28 1.39
C THR A 32 -13.53 -4.55 1.91
N ARG A 33 -13.34 -4.43 3.23
CA ARG A 33 -12.09 -4.83 3.91
C ARG A 33 -11.65 -6.23 3.47
N ASP A 34 -12.56 -7.19 3.52
CA ASP A 34 -12.24 -8.60 3.23
C ASP A 34 -11.83 -8.78 1.76
N THR A 35 -12.49 -8.05 0.84
CA THR A 35 -12.10 -8.05 -0.57
C THR A 35 -10.70 -7.51 -0.72
N PHE A 36 -10.40 -6.35 -0.11
CA PHE A 36 -9.09 -5.69 -0.13
C PHE A 36 -7.98 -6.61 0.39
N VAL A 37 -8.17 -7.23 1.56
CA VAL A 37 -7.20 -8.15 2.17
C VAL A 37 -6.94 -9.37 1.29
N ALA A 38 -7.96 -9.89 0.60
CA ALA A 38 -7.83 -11.05 -0.29
C ALA A 38 -7.26 -10.71 -1.69
N MET A 39 -7.05 -9.43 -2.01
CA MET A 39 -6.65 -9.03 -3.36
C MET A 39 -5.24 -9.49 -3.74
N LYS A 40 -5.05 -9.57 -5.05
CA LYS A 40 -3.73 -9.57 -5.66
C LYS A 40 -3.59 -8.35 -6.57
N VAL A 41 -2.51 -7.59 -6.40
CA VAL A 41 -2.15 -6.46 -7.27
C VAL A 41 -0.82 -6.81 -7.94
N GLY A 42 -0.75 -6.69 -9.27
CA GLY A 42 0.43 -7.14 -10.02
C GLY A 42 0.73 -8.64 -9.86
N GLY A 43 -0.29 -9.46 -9.59
CA GLY A 43 -0.17 -10.91 -9.37
C GLY A 43 0.33 -11.32 -7.96
N ARG A 44 0.61 -10.36 -7.07
CA ARG A 44 1.13 -10.60 -5.71
C ARG A 44 0.03 -10.37 -4.67
N PRO A 45 -0.07 -11.19 -3.60
CA PRO A 45 -0.97 -10.91 -2.48
C PRO A 45 -0.73 -9.51 -1.92
N LEU A 46 -1.78 -8.71 -1.80
CA LEU A 46 -1.65 -7.33 -1.31
C LEU A 46 -1.28 -7.31 0.18
N VAL A 47 -1.97 -8.14 0.96
CA VAL A 47 -1.83 -8.25 2.41
C VAL A 47 -1.48 -9.69 2.79
N ILE A 48 -0.61 -9.83 3.79
CA ILE A 48 -0.36 -11.07 4.54
C ILE A 48 -0.91 -10.81 5.95
N LEU A 49 -2.02 -11.46 6.31
CA LEU A 49 -2.67 -11.25 7.60
C LEU A 49 -1.70 -11.56 8.76
N GLY A 50 -1.61 -10.62 9.71
CA GLY A 50 -0.71 -10.72 10.85
C GLY A 50 0.78 -10.48 10.53
N ASP A 51 1.12 -10.10 9.29
CA ASP A 51 2.49 -9.81 8.85
C ASP A 51 2.51 -8.55 7.97
N GLY A 52 2.37 -7.39 8.61
CA GLY A 52 2.41 -6.09 7.96
C GLY A 52 3.75 -5.82 7.31
N ALA A 53 4.85 -6.15 7.99
CA ALA A 53 6.21 -5.91 7.51
C ALA A 53 6.50 -6.54 6.14
N HIS A 54 5.97 -7.75 5.86
CA HIS A 54 6.17 -8.44 4.58
C HIS A 54 4.99 -8.31 3.61
N SER A 55 3.94 -7.56 3.96
CA SER A 55 2.81 -7.31 3.08
C SER A 55 3.21 -6.41 1.90
N ASN A 56 2.84 -6.78 0.67
CA ASN A 56 3.22 -6.01 -0.52
C ASN A 56 2.70 -4.58 -0.50
N LEU A 57 1.56 -4.32 0.16
CA LEU A 57 1.09 -2.97 0.43
C LEU A 57 2.19 -2.14 1.13
N VAL A 58 2.67 -2.60 2.29
CA VAL A 58 3.68 -1.89 3.10
C VAL A 58 5.02 -1.80 2.35
N LEU A 59 5.49 -2.90 1.77
CA LEU A 59 6.76 -2.91 1.01
C LEU A 59 6.73 -1.89 -0.14
N SER A 60 5.60 -1.76 -0.84
CA SER A 60 5.46 -0.82 -1.94
C SER A 60 5.52 0.65 -1.49
N LEU A 61 4.97 0.96 -0.30
CA LEU A 61 5.00 2.30 0.27
C LEU A 61 6.37 2.66 0.86
N LYS A 62 7.10 1.69 1.41
CA LYS A 62 8.46 1.88 1.92
C LYS A 62 9.52 1.92 0.82
N GLY A 63 9.20 1.44 -0.38
CA GLY A 63 10.18 1.24 -1.45
C GLY A 63 11.14 0.09 -1.15
N GLU A 64 10.66 -0.97 -0.50
CA GLU A 64 11.43 -2.18 -0.22
C GLU A 64 11.20 -3.24 -1.31
N ALA A 65 12.19 -4.09 -1.56
CA ALA A 65 12.13 -5.08 -2.64
C ALA A 65 10.83 -5.92 -2.57
N PRO A 66 10.11 -6.09 -3.71
CA PRO A 66 10.51 -5.81 -5.08
C PRO A 66 10.22 -4.38 -5.60
N PHE A 67 9.94 -3.43 -4.70
CA PHE A 67 9.65 -2.02 -4.99
C PHE A 67 10.86 -1.11 -4.73
N GLY A 68 10.75 0.18 -5.08
CA GLY A 68 11.83 1.17 -4.91
C GLY A 68 12.88 1.19 -6.03
N SER A 69 12.55 0.72 -7.24
CA SER A 69 13.50 0.69 -8.37
C SER A 69 13.93 2.08 -8.86
N ASP A 70 13.21 3.12 -8.47
CA ASP A 70 13.38 4.53 -8.83
C ASP A 70 14.05 5.37 -7.73
N LEU A 71 14.45 4.76 -6.62
CA LEU A 71 15.23 5.42 -5.57
C LEU A 71 16.68 5.66 -6.02
N ASP A 72 17.39 6.61 -5.38
CA ASP A 72 18.80 6.90 -5.66
C ASP A 72 19.72 5.68 -5.42
N ASP A 73 19.37 4.85 -4.45
CA ASP A 73 20.03 3.56 -4.14
C ASP A 73 18.97 2.45 -4.05
N PRO A 74 18.56 1.86 -5.20
CA PRO A 74 17.50 0.85 -5.23
C PRO A 74 17.87 -0.42 -4.45
N PRO A 75 16.95 -0.98 -3.64
CA PRO A 75 17.24 -2.22 -2.93
C PRO A 75 17.41 -3.39 -3.92
N ALA A 76 18.25 -4.35 -3.54
CA ALA A 76 18.52 -5.52 -4.37
C ALA A 76 17.21 -6.28 -4.69
N GLY A 77 16.93 -6.49 -5.98
CA GLY A 77 15.71 -7.14 -6.45
C GLY A 77 14.51 -6.21 -6.65
N ALA A 78 14.68 -4.89 -6.45
CA ALA A 78 13.69 -3.90 -6.85
C ALA A 78 13.54 -3.86 -8.38
N VAL A 79 12.32 -4.09 -8.86
CA VAL A 79 11.96 -4.03 -10.29
C VAL A 79 10.73 -3.16 -10.54
N THR A 80 10.11 -2.67 -9.47
CA THR A 80 8.93 -1.81 -9.49
C THR A 80 9.27 -0.51 -8.77
N PRO A 81 8.77 0.65 -9.21
CA PRO A 81 8.94 1.90 -8.47
C PRO A 81 8.37 1.83 -7.04
N LEU A 82 8.81 2.75 -6.18
CA LEU A 82 8.10 3.07 -4.94
C LEU A 82 6.68 3.57 -5.28
N MET A 83 5.73 3.31 -4.39
CA MET A 83 4.35 3.77 -4.52
C MET A 83 4.04 4.87 -3.49
N PRO A 84 3.28 5.92 -3.88
CA PRO A 84 2.76 6.18 -5.23
C PRO A 84 3.86 6.64 -6.20
N ALA A 85 3.88 6.06 -7.41
CA ALA A 85 4.88 6.39 -8.41
C ALA A 85 4.76 7.85 -8.88
N TYR A 86 5.88 8.55 -8.99
CA TYR A 86 5.98 9.95 -9.43
C TYR A 86 5.27 10.98 -8.54
N LEU A 87 4.88 10.59 -7.32
CA LEU A 87 4.28 11.44 -6.32
C LEU A 87 5.12 11.42 -5.04
N ASP A 88 4.79 12.30 -4.10
CA ASP A 88 5.47 12.32 -2.80
C ASP A 88 5.25 10.98 -2.08
N PRO A 89 6.30 10.40 -1.46
CA PRO A 89 6.17 9.19 -0.67
C PRO A 89 5.17 9.35 0.48
N VAL A 90 4.51 8.24 0.85
CA VAL A 90 3.66 8.22 2.04
C VAL A 90 4.52 8.46 3.30
N PRO A 91 4.09 9.33 4.23
CA PRO A 91 4.79 9.54 5.51
C PRO A 91 5.01 8.24 6.29
N ALA A 92 6.19 8.09 6.89
CA ALA A 92 6.59 6.85 7.57
C ALA A 92 5.67 6.46 8.73
N ASP A 93 5.06 7.43 9.43
CA ASP A 93 4.09 7.21 10.49
C ASP A 93 2.75 6.67 9.97
N GLU A 94 2.29 7.14 8.81
CA GLU A 94 1.11 6.61 8.12
C GLU A 94 1.36 5.18 7.61
N ILE A 95 2.55 4.90 7.06
CA ILE A 95 2.95 3.53 6.69
C ILE A 95 2.97 2.63 7.94
N SER A 96 3.55 3.12 9.05
CA SER A 96 3.60 2.36 10.30
C SER A 96 2.20 2.08 10.87
N ALA A 97 1.24 2.98 10.66
CA ALA A 97 -0.15 2.78 11.05
C ALA A 97 -0.81 1.67 10.19
N ILE A 98 -0.56 1.65 8.88
CA ILE A 98 -1.04 0.58 7.98
C ILE A 98 -0.40 -0.77 8.35
N GLU A 99 0.91 -0.80 8.61
CA GLU A 99 1.61 -2.02 9.04
C GLU A 99 0.98 -2.58 10.31
N ARG A 100 0.78 -1.75 11.33
CA ARG A 100 0.12 -2.15 12.57
C ARG A 100 -1.33 -2.60 12.35
N TRP A 101 -2.06 -1.97 11.45
CA TRP A 101 -3.41 -2.41 11.10
C TRP A 101 -3.44 -3.82 10.52
N ILE A 102 -2.43 -4.18 9.72
CA ILE A 102 -2.29 -5.54 9.19
C ILE A 102 -1.93 -6.52 10.30
N ASP A 103 -1.00 -6.14 11.18
CA ASP A 103 -0.60 -6.94 12.35
C ASP A 103 -1.77 -7.21 13.31
N ASP A 104 -2.71 -6.26 13.42
CA ASP A 104 -3.92 -6.37 14.23
C ASP A 104 -5.07 -7.15 13.50
N ASP A 105 -4.76 -7.98 12.51
CA ASP A 105 -5.71 -8.77 11.68
C ASP A 105 -6.69 -7.93 10.84
N CYS A 106 -6.27 -6.74 10.41
CA CYS A 106 -6.99 -5.85 9.50
C CYS A 106 -8.42 -5.50 9.98
N PRO A 107 -8.63 -4.93 11.18
CA PRO A 107 -9.98 -4.64 11.69
C PRO A 107 -10.78 -3.76 10.72
N ALA A 108 -12.04 -4.13 10.48
CA ALA A 108 -12.91 -3.43 9.55
C ALA A 108 -13.44 -2.11 10.13
N ASP A 109 -13.85 -2.14 11.41
CA ASP A 109 -14.43 -1.04 12.20
C ASP A 109 -13.68 -0.80 13.50
#